data_AF-A0A2S7TSI7-F1
#
_entry.id   AF-A0A2S7TSI7-F1
#
_cell.length_a   1.000
_cell.length_b   1.000
_cell.length_c   1.000
_cell.angle_alpha   90.00
_cell.angle_beta   90.00
_cell.angle_gamma   90.00
#
_symmetry.space_group_name_H-M   'P 1'
#
loop_
_entity.id
_entity.type
_entity.pdbx_description
1 polymer ?
#
loop_
_entity_poly.entity_id
_entity_poly.type
_entity_poly.pdbx_seq_one_letter_code
_entity_poly.pdbx_strand_id
1 'polypeptide(L)'
;GAFHMLSRAESRLGEETVETRSEWERKNRLFHDTLISACPSRWLKQFQHLLYMQSERYRRLILSEKPIPRDVHSEHEEILNATLNRNSELATQILAEHINRSLIAVQKLPKERFGK
;
A
#
# COMPACT_ATOMS: atom_id res chain seq x y z
N GLY A 1 -15.46 -1.73 7.62
CA GLY A 1 -14.34 -0.81 7.91
C GLY A 1 -13.45 -0.63 6.68
N ALA A 2 -12.40 0.18 6.77
CA ALA A 2 -11.49 0.46 5.66
C ALA A 2 -10.81 -0.81 5.11
N PHE A 3 -10.37 -1.72 5.99
CA PHE A 3 -9.80 -3.01 5.61
C PHE A 3 -10.77 -3.85 4.76
N HIS A 4 -12.01 -4.05 5.20
CA HIS A 4 -13.01 -4.79 4.40
C HIS A 4 -13.22 -4.22 2.99
N MET A 5 -13.18 -2.89 2.83
CA MET A 5 -13.26 -2.28 1.49
C MET A 5 -12.01 -2.56 0.65
N LEU A 6 -10.84 -2.59 1.27
CA LEU A 6 -9.57 -2.96 0.63
C LEU A 6 -9.58 -4.45 0.23
N SER A 7 -9.99 -5.36 1.11
CA SER A 7 -10.07 -6.79 0.83
C SER A 7 -10.94 -7.10 -0.39
N ARG A 8 -12.08 -6.39 -0.53
CA ARG A 8 -12.95 -6.51 -1.71
C ARG A 8 -12.34 -5.95 -2.99
N ALA A 9 -11.47 -4.95 -2.89
CA ALA A 9 -10.76 -4.42 -4.05
C ALA A 9 -9.59 -5.35 -4.45
N GLU A 10 -8.92 -5.95 -3.47
CA GLU A 10 -7.84 -6.93 -3.68
C GLU A 10 -8.34 -8.18 -4.40
N SER A 11 -9.51 -8.72 -4.03
CA SER A 11 -10.08 -9.89 -4.72
C SER A 11 -10.41 -9.62 -6.19
N ARG A 12 -10.53 -8.36 -6.59
CA ARG A 12 -10.82 -7.92 -7.97
C ARG A 12 -9.56 -7.50 -8.74
N LEU A 13 -8.39 -7.48 -8.12
CA LEU A 13 -7.14 -7.15 -8.81
C LEU A 13 -6.81 -8.12 -9.95
N GLY A 14 -7.28 -9.38 -9.86
CA GLY A 14 -7.11 -10.38 -10.93
C GLY A 14 -7.86 -10.08 -12.23
N GLU A 15 -8.80 -9.12 -12.23
CA GLU A 15 -9.43 -8.61 -13.47
C GLU A 15 -8.45 -7.77 -14.31
N GLU A 16 -7.34 -7.31 -13.72
CA GLU A 16 -6.25 -6.58 -14.37
C GLU A 16 -6.63 -5.31 -15.16
N THR A 17 -7.81 -4.74 -14.90
CA THR A 17 -8.27 -3.49 -15.55
C THR A 17 -7.69 -2.24 -14.90
N VAL A 18 -7.73 -1.10 -15.62
CA VAL A 18 -7.29 0.20 -15.09
C VAL A 18 -8.19 0.62 -13.93
N GLU A 19 -9.47 0.32 -14.03
CA GLU A 19 -10.51 0.62 -13.05
C GLU A 19 -10.29 -0.14 -11.75
N THR A 20 -10.02 -1.46 -11.81
CA THR A 20 -9.81 -2.28 -10.60
C THR A 20 -8.52 -1.90 -9.89
N ARG A 21 -7.44 -1.63 -10.64
CA ARG A 21 -6.17 -1.10 -10.08
C ARG A 21 -6.36 0.27 -9.42
N SER A 22 -7.12 1.16 -10.05
CA SER A 22 -7.40 2.49 -9.51
C SER A 22 -8.30 2.44 -8.27
N GLU A 23 -9.28 1.54 -8.26
CA GLU A 23 -10.11 1.28 -7.09
C GLU A 23 -9.25 0.75 -5.93
N TRP A 24 -8.40 -0.25 -6.19
CA TRP A 24 -7.48 -0.79 -5.21
C TRP A 24 -6.58 0.28 -4.60
N GLU A 25 -5.91 1.13 -5.41
CA GLU A 25 -5.06 2.21 -4.88
C GLU A 25 -5.84 3.16 -3.97
N ARG A 26 -7.08 3.51 -4.33
CA ARG A 26 -7.92 4.36 -3.50
C ARG A 26 -8.28 3.69 -2.16
N LYS A 27 -8.59 2.40 -2.17
CA LYS A 27 -8.90 1.65 -0.94
C LYS A 27 -7.66 1.40 -0.09
N ASN A 28 -6.52 1.17 -0.72
CA ASN A 28 -5.22 1.02 -0.07
C ASN A 28 -4.85 2.28 0.70
N ARG A 29 -4.97 3.45 0.05
CA ARG A 29 -4.76 4.74 0.72
C ARG A 29 -5.67 4.92 1.93
N LEU A 30 -6.98 4.69 1.75
CA LEU A 30 -7.95 4.82 2.83
C LEU A 30 -7.63 3.91 4.02
N PHE A 31 -7.13 2.70 3.77
CA PHE A 31 -6.69 1.79 4.82
C PHE A 31 -5.52 2.38 5.62
N HIS A 32 -4.44 2.80 4.95
CA HIS A 32 -3.29 3.41 5.63
C HIS A 32 -3.64 4.71 6.37
N ASP A 33 -4.46 5.58 5.77
CA ASP A 33 -4.94 6.80 6.42
C ASP A 33 -5.74 6.49 7.69
N THR A 34 -6.51 5.40 7.67
CA THR A 34 -7.30 4.97 8.84
C THR A 34 -6.40 4.49 9.98
N LEU A 35 -5.31 3.76 9.70
CA LEU A 35 -4.37 3.27 10.72
C LEU A 35 -3.76 4.42 11.53
N ILE A 36 -3.49 5.55 10.89
CA ILE A 36 -2.86 6.71 11.53
C ILE A 36 -3.86 7.82 11.91
N SER A 37 -5.17 7.59 11.74
CA SER A 37 -6.20 8.62 11.90
C SER A 37 -6.23 9.24 13.31
N ALA A 38 -5.85 8.46 14.32
CA ALA A 38 -5.73 8.91 15.71
C ALA A 38 -4.47 9.75 16.01
N CYS A 39 -3.55 9.92 15.04
CA CYS A 39 -2.37 10.75 15.22
C CYS A 39 -2.77 12.23 15.40
N PRO A 40 -2.40 12.87 16.53
CA PRO A 40 -2.79 14.26 16.82
C PRO A 40 -1.97 15.29 16.02
N SER A 41 -0.78 14.92 15.56
CA SER A 41 0.10 15.84 14.84
C SER A 41 -0.34 16.00 13.38
N ARG A 42 -0.85 17.19 13.04
CA ARG A 42 -1.21 17.53 11.65
C ARG A 42 0.01 17.48 10.72
N TRP A 43 1.18 17.87 11.21
CA TRP A 43 2.39 17.96 10.40
C TRP A 43 2.93 16.58 10.05
N LEU A 44 2.92 15.63 10.99
CA LEU A 44 3.31 14.25 10.70
C LEU A 44 2.38 13.61 9.67
N LYS A 45 1.06 13.82 9.79
CA LYS A 45 0.10 13.36 8.76
C LYS A 45 0.37 14.00 7.40
N GLN A 46 0.71 15.28 7.36
CA GLN A 46 1.07 15.96 6.11
C GLN A 46 2.33 15.37 5.46
N PHE A 47 3.39 15.13 6.23
CA PHE A 47 4.62 14.50 5.71
C PHE A 47 4.36 13.08 5.23
N GLN A 48 3.63 12.29 6.00
CA GLN A 48 3.24 10.93 5.61
C GLN A 48 2.45 10.94 4.30
N HIS A 49 1.50 11.88 4.13
CA HIS A 49 0.72 12.01 2.91
C HIS A 49 1.61 12.30 1.69
N LEU A 50 2.57 13.22 1.81
CA LEU A 50 3.51 13.54 0.74
C LEU A 50 4.38 12.33 0.35
N LEU A 51 4.90 11.59 1.33
CA LEU A 51 5.66 10.36 1.10
C LEU A 51 4.79 9.28 0.43
N TYR A 52 3.54 9.15 0.88
CA TYR A 52 2.59 8.21 0.30
C TYR A 52 2.35 8.53 -1.18
N MET A 53 2.08 9.78 -1.53
CA MET A 53 1.88 10.23 -2.91
C MET A 53 3.05 9.86 -3.82
N GLN A 54 4.29 10.01 -3.33
CA GLN A 54 5.47 9.61 -4.11
C GLN A 54 5.56 8.09 -4.26
N SER A 55 5.33 7.34 -3.18
CA SER A 55 5.34 5.86 -3.23
C SER A 55 4.26 5.28 -4.17
N GLU A 56 3.08 5.92 -4.24
CA GLU A 56 1.98 5.48 -5.10
C GLU A 56 2.33 5.59 -6.58
N ARG A 57 3.04 6.64 -7.01
CA ARG A 57 3.46 6.78 -8.41
C ARG A 57 4.25 5.56 -8.88
N TYR A 58 5.14 5.05 -8.02
CA TYR A 58 5.91 3.85 -8.32
C TYR A 58 5.09 2.56 -8.22
N ARG A 59 4.17 2.43 -7.24
CA ARG A 59 3.25 1.29 -7.18
C ARG A 59 2.37 1.18 -8.42
N ARG A 60 1.84 2.30 -8.92
CA ARG A 60 1.06 2.33 -10.17
C ARG A 60 1.86 1.85 -11.39
N LEU A 61 3.16 2.15 -11.45
CA LEU A 61 4.05 1.62 -12.48
C LEU A 61 4.19 0.09 -12.37
N ILE A 62 4.44 -0.43 -11.17
CA ILE A 62 4.56 -1.89 -10.94
C ILE A 62 3.25 -2.60 -11.28
N LEU A 63 2.11 -2.09 -10.82
CA LEU A 63 0.79 -2.65 -11.09
C LEU A 63 0.47 -2.75 -12.59
N SER A 64 1.13 -1.93 -13.42
CA SER A 64 0.93 -1.96 -14.87
C SER A 64 1.68 -3.07 -15.61
N GLU A 65 2.68 -3.71 -14.97
CA GLU A 65 3.66 -4.56 -15.67
C GLU A 65 3.33 -6.05 -15.69
N LYS A 66 2.64 -6.60 -14.67
CA LYS A 66 2.19 -8.02 -14.56
C LYS A 66 1.65 -8.26 -13.14
N PRO A 67 0.98 -9.39 -12.86
CA PRO A 67 0.44 -9.66 -11.53
C PRO A 67 1.52 -9.53 -10.47
N ILE A 68 1.17 -8.90 -9.34
CA ILE A 68 2.08 -8.73 -8.21
C ILE A 68 2.36 -10.14 -7.64
N PRO A 69 3.61 -10.64 -7.66
CA PRO A 69 3.91 -12.00 -7.22
C PRO A 69 4.05 -12.07 -5.69
N ARG A 70 3.11 -11.44 -4.96
CA ARG A 70 3.05 -11.46 -3.49
C ARG A 70 1.60 -11.38 -3.03
N ASP A 71 1.34 -12.01 -1.90
CA ASP A 71 0.04 -11.93 -1.25
C ASP A 71 -0.07 -10.62 -0.45
N VAL A 72 -0.51 -9.56 -1.14
CA VAL A 72 -0.67 -8.23 -0.54
C VAL A 72 -1.78 -8.22 0.52
N HIS A 73 -2.76 -9.13 0.39
CA HIS A 73 -3.87 -9.21 1.33
C HIS A 73 -3.40 -9.65 2.72
N SER A 74 -2.60 -10.73 2.79
CA SER A 74 -2.05 -11.19 4.08
C SER A 74 -1.16 -10.14 4.73
N GLU A 75 -0.36 -9.41 3.97
CA GLU A 75 0.43 -8.30 4.52
C GLU A 75 -0.45 -7.21 5.18
N HIS A 76 -1.56 -6.83 4.55
CA HIS A 76 -2.48 -5.85 5.13
C HIS A 76 -3.23 -6.40 6.35
N GLU A 77 -3.57 -7.69 6.34
CA GLU A 77 -4.18 -8.37 7.47
C GLU A 77 -3.25 -8.39 8.69
N GLU A 78 -1.97 -8.73 8.49
CA GLU A 78 -0.94 -8.71 9.53
C GLU A 78 -0.78 -7.30 10.16
N ILE A 79 -0.74 -6.25 9.34
CA ILE A 79 -0.68 -4.85 9.81
C ILE A 79 -1.93 -4.51 10.64
N LEU A 80 -3.11 -4.88 10.15
CA LEU A 80 -4.36 -4.62 10.86
C LEU A 80 -4.36 -5.32 12.22
N ASN A 81 -4.01 -6.60 12.26
CA ASN A 81 -4.02 -7.41 13.47
C ASN A 81 -3.03 -6.87 14.51
N ALA A 82 -1.81 -6.50 14.10
CA ALA A 82 -0.85 -5.86 15.00
C ALA A 82 -1.38 -4.52 15.55
N THR A 83 -2.05 -3.73 14.71
CA THR A 83 -2.65 -2.45 15.10
C THR A 83 -3.82 -2.62 16.08
N LEU A 84 -4.74 -3.56 15.83
CA LEU A 84 -5.87 -3.86 16.70
C LEU A 84 -5.41 -4.37 18.08
N ASN A 85 -4.33 -5.14 18.11
CA ASN A 85 -3.69 -5.61 19.34
C ASN A 85 -2.86 -4.53 20.05
N ARG A 86 -2.82 -3.29 19.54
CA ARG A 86 -2.03 -2.17 20.08
C ARG A 86 -0.53 -2.46 20.20
N ASN A 87 -0.01 -3.40 19.39
CA ASN A 87 1.41 -3.71 19.33
C ASN A 87 2.08 -2.80 18.30
N SER A 88 2.48 -1.61 18.74
CA SER A 88 2.99 -0.55 17.86
C SER A 88 4.33 -0.90 17.22
N GLU A 89 5.16 -1.64 17.93
CA GLU A 89 6.47 -2.10 17.52
C GLU A 89 6.33 -3.07 16.34
N LEU A 90 5.50 -4.10 16.50
CA LEU A 90 5.24 -5.08 15.46
C LEU A 90 4.54 -4.44 14.25
N ALA A 91 3.52 -3.60 14.49
CA ALA A 91 2.80 -2.92 13.40
C ALA A 91 3.75 -2.05 12.56
N THR A 92 4.67 -1.34 13.20
CA THR A 92 5.67 -0.49 12.51
C THR A 92 6.68 -1.34 11.74
N GLN A 93 7.14 -2.45 12.32
CA GLN A 93 8.05 -3.38 11.64
C GLN A 93 7.42 -3.97 10.37
N ILE A 94 6.20 -4.51 10.45
CA ILE A 94 5.50 -5.10 9.31
C ILE A 94 5.21 -4.04 8.24
N LEU A 95 4.78 -2.84 8.65
CA LEU A 95 4.54 -1.73 7.72
C LEU A 95 5.82 -1.32 6.97
N ALA A 96 6.96 -1.25 7.66
CA ALA A 96 8.24 -0.92 7.04
C ALA A 96 8.64 -1.98 6.00
N GLU A 97 8.49 -3.26 6.34
CA GLU A 97 8.75 -4.39 5.44
C GLU A 97 7.82 -4.34 4.20
N HIS A 98 6.52 -4.10 4.40
CA HIS A 98 5.54 -3.93 3.33
C HIS A 98 5.94 -2.81 2.33
N ILE A 99 6.41 -1.67 2.84
CA ILE A 99 6.89 -0.56 2.01
C ILE A 99 8.16 -0.96 1.24
N ASN A 100 9.12 -1.63 1.90
CA ASN A 100 10.37 -2.08 1.29
C ASN A 100 10.15 -3.11 0.18
N ARG A 101 9.20 -4.04 0.34
CA ARG A 101 8.83 -5.00 -0.71
C ARG A 101 8.34 -4.30 -1.97
N SER A 102 7.55 -3.24 -1.80
CA SER A 102 7.13 -2.39 -2.92
C SER A 102 8.34 -1.75 -3.61
N LEU A 103 9.30 -1.21 -2.85
CA LEU A 103 10.54 -0.64 -3.38
C LEU A 103 11.39 -1.66 -4.15
N ILE A 104 11.58 -2.87 -3.61
CA ILE A 104 12.32 -3.95 -4.28
C ILE A 104 11.67 -4.31 -5.61
N ALA A 105 10.33 -4.31 -5.69
CA ALA A 105 9.63 -4.53 -6.95
C ALA A 105 9.91 -3.41 -7.97
N VAL A 106 10.00 -2.15 -7.54
CA VAL A 106 10.37 -1.02 -8.41
C VAL A 106 11.79 -1.19 -8.95
N GLN A 107 12.74 -1.59 -8.10
CA GLN A 107 14.15 -1.75 -8.47
C GLN A 107 14.38 -2.85 -9.52
N LYS A 108 13.46 -3.81 -9.62
CA LYS A 108 13.50 -4.88 -10.62
C LYS A 108 12.94 -4.44 -11.99
N LEU A 109 12.34 -3.25 -12.10
CA LEU A 109 11.85 -2.74 -13.37
C LEU A 109 13.03 -2.38 -14.30
N PRO A 110 12.90 -2.65 -15.61
CA PRO A 110 13.89 -2.23 -16.60
C PRO A 110 14.10 -0.72 -16.57
N LYS A 111 15.34 -0.24 -16.76
CA LYS A 111 15.67 1.20 -16.68
C LYS A 111 14.92 2.03 -17.70
N GLU A 112 14.57 1.43 -18.84
CA GLU A 112 13.83 2.03 -19.95
C GLU A 112 12.45 2.55 -19.53
N ARG A 113 11.87 2.05 -18.43
CA ARG A 113 10.59 2.48 -17.87
C ARG A 113 10.64 3.81 -17.13
N PHE A 114 11.83 4.27 -16.70
CA PHE A 114 11.99 5.51 -15.95
C PHE A 114 12.27 6.74 -16.83
N GLY A 115 12.21 6.58 -18.16
CA GLY A 115 12.56 7.61 -19.13
C GLY A 115 14.07 7.65 -19.42
N LYS A 116 14.41 8.11 -20.63
CA LYS A 116 15.77 8.59 -20.94
C LYS A 116 15.94 10.01 -20.41
#